data_AF-W1UZ62-F1
#
_entry.id   AF-W1UZ62-F1
#
_cell.length_a   1.000
_cell.length_b   1.000
_cell.length_c   1.000
_cell.angle_alpha   90.00
_cell.angle_beta   90.00
_cell.angle_gamma   90.00
#
_symmetry.space_group_name_H-M   'P 1'
#
loop_
_entity.id
_entity.type
_entity.pdbx_description
1 polymer ?
#
loop_
_entity_poly.entity_id
_entity_poly.type
_entity_poly.pdbx_seq_one_letter_code
_entity_poly.pdbx_strand_id
1 'polypeptide(L)'
;EAAGYDIILVETVGVGQSEVTVRSMVDFFMLIVLTGAGDELQGIKKGVMELADAIVVNKADGDNLKRALIARSDYDRMLHYIRPATEKWKTQAYTCSAVTKDGLDELWDVIQEFTEQGKENGVFLKRRQEQSLRWVRDMIDEHLHNLFFNNVVIQGRMGEVEAAVLDGEMSESQAVEELIGVFDKSLQ
;
A
#
# COMPACT_ATOMS: atom_id res chain seq x y z
N GLU A 1 1.56 -16.16 -9.88
CA GLU A 1 2.99 -16.23 -10.30
C GLU A 1 3.72 -17.35 -9.53
N ALA A 2 4.68 -18.03 -10.17
CA ALA A 2 5.39 -19.27 -9.74
C ALA A 2 4.55 -20.56 -9.53
N ALA A 3 3.38 -20.49 -8.91
CA ALA A 3 2.52 -21.65 -8.63
C ALA A 3 1.35 -21.84 -9.61
N GLY A 4 1.31 -21.06 -10.70
CA GLY A 4 0.27 -21.17 -11.74
C GLY A 4 -1.05 -20.44 -11.46
N TYR A 5 -1.16 -19.64 -10.40
CA TYR A 5 -2.32 -18.77 -10.18
C TYR A 5 -2.29 -17.54 -11.10
N ASP A 6 -3.42 -17.28 -11.74
CA ASP A 6 -3.64 -16.15 -12.66
C ASP A 6 -4.15 -14.89 -11.95
N ILE A 7 -4.81 -15.06 -10.80
CA ILE A 7 -5.38 -13.97 -9.99
C ILE A 7 -4.78 -14.05 -8.59
N ILE A 8 -4.23 -12.93 -8.13
CA ILE A 8 -3.66 -12.78 -6.78
C ILE A 8 -4.38 -11.62 -6.12
N LEU A 9 -5.04 -11.90 -4.99
CA LEU A 9 -5.66 -10.88 -4.15
C LEU A 9 -4.73 -10.58 -2.98
N VAL A 10 -4.46 -9.31 -2.75
CA VAL A 10 -3.63 -8.83 -1.64
C VAL A 10 -4.47 -7.89 -0.79
N GLU A 11 -4.63 -8.23 0.48
CA GLU A 11 -5.43 -7.47 1.44
C GLU A 11 -4.54 -6.86 2.52
N THR A 12 -4.80 -5.60 2.89
CA THR A 12 -4.20 -4.97 4.06
C THR A 12 -4.82 -5.51 5.35
N VAL A 13 -4.01 -5.88 6.34
CA VAL A 13 -4.49 -6.30 7.67
C VAL A 13 -3.98 -5.34 8.74
N GLY A 14 -4.87 -4.87 9.62
CA GLY A 14 -4.51 -4.04 10.78
C GLY A 14 -4.53 -2.53 10.53
N VAL A 15 -3.90 -1.77 11.45
CA VAL A 15 -3.79 -0.30 11.40
C VAL A 15 -2.34 0.11 11.08
N GLY A 16 -2.10 0.89 10.02
CA GLY A 16 -0.73 1.24 9.60
C GLY A 16 -0.63 2.10 8.33
N GLN A 17 0.57 2.10 7.71
CA GLN A 17 0.86 2.61 6.36
C GLN A 17 0.94 1.45 5.34
N SER A 18 0.15 0.40 5.57
CA SER A 18 0.14 -0.81 4.74
C SER A 18 -0.41 -0.54 3.34
N GLU A 19 -1.19 0.51 3.15
CA GLU A 19 -1.84 0.86 1.89
C GLU A 19 -0.83 1.26 0.81
N VAL A 20 0.18 2.06 1.15
CA VAL A 20 1.25 2.45 0.21
C VAL A 20 2.05 1.22 -0.22
N THR A 21 2.34 0.34 0.74
CA THR A 21 3.08 -0.90 0.49
C THR A 21 2.28 -1.82 -0.44
N VAL A 22 1.01 -2.10 -0.13
CA VAL A 22 0.11 -2.88 -0.99
C VAL A 22 -0.02 -2.25 -2.38
N ARG A 23 -0.21 -0.94 -2.47
CA ARG A 23 -0.31 -0.24 -3.75
C ARG A 23 0.94 -0.43 -4.63
N SER A 24 2.10 -0.56 -3.99
CA SER A 24 3.38 -0.75 -4.67
C SER A 24 3.62 -2.16 -5.18
N MET A 25 2.78 -3.13 -4.84
CA MET A 25 2.92 -4.52 -5.27
C MET A 25 1.77 -5.06 -6.12
N VAL A 26 0.69 -4.28 -6.30
CA VAL A 26 -0.47 -4.68 -7.11
C VAL A 26 -0.57 -3.86 -8.39
N ASP A 27 -1.22 -4.44 -9.40
CA ASP A 27 -1.52 -3.72 -10.64
C ASP A 27 -2.70 -2.76 -10.45
N PHE A 28 -3.75 -3.23 -9.76
CA PHE A 28 -5.00 -2.54 -9.51
C PHE A 28 -5.25 -2.45 -8.00
N PHE A 29 -5.51 -1.26 -7.49
CA PHE A 29 -5.78 -1.04 -6.07
C PHE A 29 -7.22 -0.57 -5.85
N MET A 30 -7.97 -1.33 -5.07
CA MET A 30 -9.38 -1.06 -4.76
C MET A 30 -9.53 -0.60 -3.31
N LEU A 31 -10.15 0.56 -3.11
CA LEU A 31 -10.51 1.06 -1.79
C LEU A 31 -11.97 0.71 -1.47
N ILE A 32 -12.18 -0.16 -0.49
CA ILE A 32 -13.54 -0.52 -0.03
C ILE A 32 -13.95 0.40 1.11
N VAL A 33 -15.13 1.01 1.00
CA VAL A 33 -15.71 1.94 1.97
C VAL A 33 -17.14 1.53 2.32
N LEU A 34 -17.66 2.05 3.43
CA LEU A 34 -19.03 1.83 3.88
C LEU A 34 -19.88 3.10 3.76
N THR A 35 -21.20 2.92 3.71
CA THR A 35 -22.17 4.01 3.78
C THR A 35 -22.17 4.69 5.15
N GLY A 36 -22.38 6.00 5.20
CA GLY A 36 -22.43 6.74 6.47
C GLY A 36 -21.07 7.19 6.99
N ALA A 37 -20.01 6.99 6.20
CA ALA A 37 -18.68 7.55 6.42
C ALA A 37 -18.62 9.09 6.27
N GLY A 38 -19.72 9.83 6.50
CA GLY A 38 -19.78 11.29 6.32
C GLY A 38 -18.84 12.06 7.27
N ASP A 39 -18.68 11.58 8.51
CA ASP A 39 -17.67 12.09 9.46
C ASP A 39 -16.31 11.38 9.28
N GLU A 40 -16.31 10.12 8.84
CA GLU A 40 -15.09 9.36 8.51
C GLU A 40 -14.45 9.83 7.20
N LEU A 41 -15.12 10.66 6.40
CA LEU A 41 -14.62 11.26 5.16
C LEU A 41 -13.49 12.27 5.43
N GLN A 42 -13.41 12.83 6.63
CA GLN A 42 -12.22 13.53 7.12
C GLN A 42 -11.11 12.56 7.59
N GLY A 43 -11.46 11.32 7.93
CA GLY A 43 -10.58 10.26 8.42
C GLY A 43 -10.05 9.29 7.35
N ILE A 44 -10.71 9.19 6.19
CA ILE A 44 -10.11 8.66 4.95
C ILE A 44 -9.00 9.65 4.62
N LYS A 45 -7.81 9.36 5.15
CA LYS A 45 -6.60 10.14 4.97
C LYS A 45 -6.55 10.56 3.50
N LYS A 46 -6.45 11.86 3.24
CA LYS A 46 -6.28 12.43 1.88
C LYS A 46 -5.34 11.61 0.98
N GLY A 47 -4.37 10.90 1.57
CA GLY A 47 -3.44 10.04 0.85
C GLY A 47 -3.94 8.68 0.33
N VAL A 48 -4.99 8.05 0.86
CA VAL A 48 -5.38 6.68 0.41
C VAL A 48 -6.25 6.72 -0.86
N MET A 49 -7.13 7.71 -0.98
CA MET A 49 -7.95 7.89 -2.20
C MET A 49 -7.08 8.15 -3.43
N GLU A 50 -5.95 8.84 -3.26
CA GLU A 50 -4.96 9.12 -4.32
C GLU A 50 -4.27 7.85 -4.84
N LEU A 51 -4.36 6.73 -4.12
CA LEU A 51 -3.78 5.45 -4.50
C LEU A 51 -4.78 4.55 -5.25
N ALA A 52 -6.08 4.86 -5.19
CA ALA A 52 -7.14 3.99 -5.65
C ALA A 52 -7.39 4.08 -7.16
N ASP A 53 -7.47 2.91 -7.79
CA ASP A 53 -7.92 2.73 -9.18
C ASP A 53 -9.45 2.56 -9.24
N ALA A 54 -10.08 2.12 -8.15
CA ALA A 54 -11.51 2.16 -7.92
C ALA A 54 -11.85 2.37 -6.44
N ILE A 55 -12.95 3.06 -6.17
CA ILE A 55 -13.57 3.14 -4.85
C ILE A 55 -14.85 2.32 -4.87
N VAL A 56 -15.06 1.47 -3.87
CA VAL A 56 -16.22 0.57 -3.81
C VAL A 56 -16.98 0.78 -2.51
N VAL A 57 -18.19 1.31 -2.62
CA VAL A 57 -19.12 1.42 -1.50
C VAL A 57 -19.82 0.07 -1.30
N ASN A 58 -19.36 -0.68 -0.32
CA ASN A 58 -19.91 -2.00 0.02
C ASN A 58 -21.18 -1.87 0.90
N LYS A 59 -21.92 -2.97 1.04
CA LYS A 59 -23.22 -3.08 1.73
C LYS A 59 -24.34 -2.31 1.03
N ALA A 60 -24.31 -2.24 -0.30
CA ALA A 60 -25.35 -1.62 -1.11
C ALA A 60 -26.57 -2.55 -1.28
N ASP A 61 -27.22 -2.91 -0.16
CA ASP A 61 -28.34 -3.86 -0.11
C ASP A 61 -29.46 -3.37 0.83
N GLY A 62 -30.66 -3.93 0.63
CA GLY A 62 -31.86 -3.61 1.42
C GLY A 62 -32.12 -2.12 1.59
N ASP A 63 -32.39 -1.70 2.81
CA ASP A 63 -32.63 -0.29 3.16
C ASP A 63 -31.38 0.60 3.00
N ASN A 64 -30.20 0.00 2.86
CA ASN A 64 -28.95 0.73 2.73
C ASN A 64 -28.61 1.13 1.29
N LEU A 65 -29.21 0.48 0.28
CA LEU A 65 -28.94 0.71 -1.14
C LEU A 65 -29.02 2.20 -1.51
N LYS A 66 -30.06 2.91 -1.05
CA LYS A 66 -30.22 4.34 -1.34
C LYS A 66 -29.08 5.19 -0.78
N ARG A 67 -28.59 4.88 0.42
CA ARG A 67 -27.45 5.58 1.04
C ARG A 67 -26.14 5.26 0.32
N ALA A 68 -25.98 4.01 -0.14
CA ALA A 68 -24.80 3.60 -0.90
C ALA A 68 -24.69 4.33 -2.24
N LEU A 69 -25.80 4.50 -2.96
CA LEU A 69 -25.84 5.24 -4.21
C LEU A 69 -25.50 6.74 -4.02
N ILE A 70 -25.95 7.34 -2.91
CA ILE A 70 -25.59 8.73 -2.56
C ILE A 70 -24.09 8.81 -2.28
N ALA A 71 -23.56 7.94 -1.42
CA ALA A 71 -22.14 7.91 -1.09
C ALA A 71 -21.26 7.70 -2.33
N ARG A 72 -21.65 6.79 -3.23
CA ARG A 72 -20.98 6.58 -4.52
C ARG A 72 -20.89 7.88 -5.32
N SER A 73 -22.00 8.61 -5.42
CA SER A 73 -22.05 9.90 -6.13
C SER A 73 -21.16 10.96 -5.47
N ASP A 74 -21.05 10.95 -4.14
CA ASP A 74 -20.18 11.88 -3.42
C ASP A 74 -18.69 11.56 -3.68
N TYR A 75 -18.31 10.29 -3.70
CA TYR A 75 -16.95 9.88 -4.09
C TYR A 75 -16.61 10.21 -5.53
N ASP A 76 -17.51 9.96 -6.48
CA ASP A 76 -17.33 10.38 -7.89
C ASP A 76 -17.07 11.88 -7.99
N ARG A 77 -17.84 12.69 -7.25
CA ARG A 77 -17.65 14.14 -7.21
C ARG A 77 -16.26 14.52 -6.68
N MET A 78 -15.75 13.82 -5.68
CA MET A 78 -14.44 14.07 -5.10
C MET A 78 -13.30 13.67 -6.03
N LEU A 79 -13.44 12.53 -6.72
CA LEU A 79 -12.45 12.03 -7.67
C LEU A 79 -12.18 13.02 -8.81
N HIS A 80 -13.13 13.90 -9.16
CA HIS A 80 -12.91 14.98 -10.13
C HIS A 80 -11.86 16.01 -9.69
N TYR A 81 -11.58 16.13 -8.40
CA TYR A 81 -10.62 17.10 -7.85
C TYR A 81 -9.25 16.49 -7.52
N ILE A 82 -9.09 15.18 -7.74
CA ILE A 82 -7.89 14.44 -7.36
C ILE A 82 -7.21 13.91 -8.64
N ARG A 83 -5.88 13.88 -8.64
CA ARG A 83 -5.13 13.26 -9.73
C ARG A 83 -5.35 11.75 -9.69
N PRO A 84 -5.66 11.09 -10.82
CA PRO A 84 -5.77 9.63 -10.84
C PRO A 84 -4.49 8.94 -10.38
N ALA A 85 -4.65 7.85 -9.62
CA ALA A 85 -3.56 7.00 -9.14
C ALA A 85 -2.77 6.35 -10.30
N THR A 86 -3.46 6.10 -11.41
CA THR A 86 -2.90 5.46 -12.60
C THR A 86 -3.03 6.41 -13.78
N GLU A 87 -1.91 6.66 -14.46
CA GLU A 87 -1.89 7.49 -15.66
C GLU A 87 -2.83 6.90 -16.72
N LYS A 88 -3.63 7.76 -17.36
CA LYS A 88 -4.60 7.39 -18.41
C LYS A 88 -5.74 6.46 -17.93
N TRP A 89 -5.87 6.22 -16.63
CA TRP A 89 -7.04 5.56 -16.06
C TRP A 89 -7.90 6.57 -15.30
N LYS A 90 -9.22 6.48 -15.47
CA LYS A 90 -10.16 7.33 -14.73
C LYS A 90 -10.74 6.55 -13.56
N THR A 91 -10.25 6.83 -12.37
CA THR A 91 -10.81 6.30 -11.12
C THR A 91 -12.29 6.69 -10.99
N GLN A 92 -13.12 5.72 -10.62
CA GLN A 92 -14.57 5.89 -10.42
C GLN A 92 -15.02 5.20 -9.13
N ALA A 93 -16.18 5.62 -8.63
CA ALA A 93 -16.83 5.02 -7.49
C ALA A 93 -17.96 4.07 -7.94
N TYR A 94 -17.98 2.89 -7.32
CA TYR A 94 -18.94 1.82 -7.57
C TYR A 94 -19.66 1.43 -6.28
N THR A 95 -20.72 0.66 -6.42
CA THR A 95 -21.45 0.06 -5.29
C THR A 95 -21.47 -1.44 -5.44
N CYS A 96 -21.33 -2.17 -4.34
CA CYS A 96 -21.59 -3.60 -4.33
C CYS A 96 -22.22 -4.04 -3.00
N SER A 97 -22.75 -5.24 -2.98
CA SER A 97 -23.03 -5.98 -1.76
C SER A 97 -22.26 -7.28 -1.79
N ALA A 98 -21.26 -7.41 -0.93
CA ALA A 98 -20.56 -8.68 -0.76
C ALA A 98 -21.48 -9.81 -0.26
N VAL A 99 -22.62 -9.48 0.38
CA VAL A 99 -23.55 -10.47 0.94
C VAL A 99 -24.50 -11.01 -0.12
N THR A 100 -25.13 -10.13 -0.90
CA THR A 100 -26.04 -10.55 -1.98
C THR A 100 -25.30 -10.86 -3.29
N LYS A 101 -24.03 -10.45 -3.38
CA LYS A 101 -23.14 -10.52 -4.55
C LYS A 101 -23.46 -9.53 -5.67
N ASP A 102 -24.42 -8.63 -5.45
CA ASP A 102 -24.75 -7.59 -6.41
C ASP A 102 -23.55 -6.65 -6.63
N GLY A 103 -23.26 -6.33 -7.90
CA GLY A 103 -22.16 -5.43 -8.28
C GLY A 103 -20.78 -6.10 -8.37
N LEU A 104 -20.62 -7.37 -8.01
CA LEU A 104 -19.31 -8.03 -8.03
C LEU A 104 -18.85 -8.40 -9.45
N ASP A 105 -19.77 -8.83 -10.31
CA ASP A 105 -19.44 -9.16 -11.71
C ASP A 105 -19.06 -7.88 -12.48
N GLU A 106 -19.78 -6.78 -12.25
CA GLU A 106 -19.47 -5.48 -12.84
C GLU A 106 -18.13 -4.93 -12.35
N LEU A 107 -17.77 -5.16 -11.07
CA LEU A 107 -16.45 -4.80 -10.55
C LEU A 107 -15.34 -5.63 -11.20
N TRP A 108 -15.61 -6.90 -11.49
CA TRP A 108 -14.66 -7.73 -12.22
C TRP A 108 -14.42 -7.20 -13.65
N ASP A 109 -15.50 -6.82 -14.35
CA ASP A 109 -15.41 -6.21 -15.68
C ASP A 109 -14.54 -4.94 -15.67
N VAL A 110 -14.68 -4.10 -14.63
CA VAL A 110 -13.84 -2.89 -14.44
C VAL A 110 -12.35 -3.24 -14.27
N ILE A 111 -12.03 -4.31 -13.53
CA ILE A 111 -10.65 -4.77 -13.36
C ILE A 111 -10.08 -5.29 -14.68
N GLN A 112 -10.90 -5.98 -15.49
CA GLN A 112 -10.50 -6.45 -16.82
C GLN A 112 -10.26 -5.27 -17.77
N GLU A 113 -11.17 -4.30 -17.82
CA GLU A 113 -11.02 -3.08 -18.62
C GLU A 113 -9.75 -2.31 -18.24
N PHE A 114 -9.49 -2.14 -16.93
CA PHE A 114 -8.25 -1.53 -16.45
C PHE A 114 -7.01 -2.25 -16.99
N THR A 115 -7.03 -3.58 -16.93
CA THR A 115 -5.91 -4.41 -17.34
C THR A 115 -5.68 -4.31 -18.85
N GLU A 116 -6.74 -4.33 -19.65
CA GLU A 116 -6.67 -4.20 -21.11
C GLU A 116 -6.14 -2.82 -21.50
N GLN A 117 -6.76 -1.74 -21.01
CA GLN A 117 -6.32 -0.38 -21.29
C GLN A 117 -4.88 -0.13 -20.85
N GLY A 118 -4.52 -0.60 -19.65
CA GLY A 118 -3.16 -0.47 -19.10
C GLY A 118 -2.11 -1.22 -19.94
N LYS A 119 -2.47 -2.36 -20.53
CA LYS A 119 -1.58 -3.10 -21.45
C LYS A 119 -1.46 -2.38 -22.78
N GLU A 120 -2.55 -1.91 -23.35
CA GLU A 120 -2.57 -1.18 -24.63
C GLU A 120 -1.75 0.12 -24.56
N ASN A 121 -1.87 0.86 -23.46
CA ASN A 121 -1.22 2.16 -23.30
C ASN A 121 0.18 2.09 -22.67
N GLY A 122 0.66 0.87 -22.33
CA GLY A 122 1.98 0.56 -21.78
C GLY A 122 2.17 0.83 -20.28
N VAL A 123 1.18 1.41 -19.60
CA VAL A 123 1.27 1.76 -18.17
C VAL A 123 1.41 0.51 -17.29
N PHE A 124 0.73 -0.58 -17.66
CA PHE A 124 0.73 -1.83 -16.90
C PHE A 124 2.14 -2.45 -16.81
N LEU A 125 2.81 -2.61 -17.96
CA LEU A 125 4.14 -3.19 -18.00
C LEU A 125 5.18 -2.28 -17.33
N LYS A 126 5.10 -0.97 -17.58
CA LYS A 126 6.00 0.01 -16.96
C LYS A 126 5.89 -0.02 -15.43
N ARG A 127 4.66 -0.06 -14.89
CA ARG A 127 4.42 -0.20 -13.46
C ARG A 127 5.12 -1.44 -12.90
N ARG A 128 4.88 -2.62 -13.49
CA ARG A 128 5.50 -3.86 -12.99
C ARG A 128 7.03 -3.84 -13.04
N GLN A 129 7.63 -3.19 -14.04
CA GLN A 129 9.09 -3.00 -14.10
C GLN A 129 9.59 -2.10 -12.96
N GLU A 130 8.90 -0.98 -12.70
CA GLU A 130 9.23 -0.09 -11.59
C GLU A 130 9.05 -0.78 -10.22
N GLN A 131 8.00 -1.59 -10.08
CA GLN A 131 7.77 -2.40 -8.89
C GLN A 131 8.87 -3.44 -8.71
N SER A 132 9.27 -4.16 -9.77
CA SER A 132 10.35 -5.15 -9.71
C SER A 132 11.68 -4.53 -9.28
N LEU A 133 12.03 -3.36 -9.82
CA LEU A 133 13.24 -2.63 -9.39
C LEU A 133 13.14 -2.15 -7.93
N ARG A 134 11.95 -1.75 -7.48
CA ARG A 134 11.72 -1.42 -6.08
C ARG A 134 11.94 -2.63 -5.19
N TRP A 135 11.34 -3.77 -5.52
CA TRP A 135 11.54 -5.03 -4.79
C TRP A 135 13.02 -5.42 -4.68
N VAL A 136 13.81 -5.24 -5.73
CA VAL A 136 15.26 -5.48 -5.67
C VAL A 136 15.93 -4.61 -4.59
N ARG A 137 15.57 -3.32 -4.51
CA ARG A 137 16.11 -2.41 -3.50
C ARG A 137 15.64 -2.80 -2.10
N ASP A 138 14.36 -3.09 -1.93
CA ASP A 138 13.78 -3.47 -0.65
C ASP A 138 14.45 -4.76 -0.11
N MET A 139 14.72 -5.73 -0.98
CA MET A 139 15.47 -6.95 -0.61
C MET A 139 16.92 -6.66 -0.21
N ILE A 140 17.59 -5.71 -0.86
CA ILE A 140 18.95 -5.29 -0.48
C ILE A 140 18.91 -4.62 0.89
N ASP A 141 17.99 -3.70 1.12
CA ASP A 141 17.85 -2.98 2.37
C ASP A 141 17.54 -3.96 3.53
N GLU A 142 16.62 -4.89 3.32
CA GLU A 142 16.31 -5.94 4.29
C GLU A 142 17.53 -6.84 4.55
N HIS A 143 18.26 -7.22 3.50
CA HIS A 143 19.46 -8.04 3.65
C HIS A 143 20.55 -7.32 4.43
N LEU A 144 20.83 -6.05 4.13
CA LEU A 144 21.82 -5.25 4.84
C LEU A 144 21.41 -4.98 6.30
N HIS A 145 20.12 -4.69 6.53
CA HIS A 145 19.57 -4.56 7.87
C HIS A 145 19.79 -5.84 8.67
N ASN A 146 19.40 -6.99 8.12
CA ASN A 146 19.59 -8.28 8.78
C ASN A 146 21.07 -8.63 8.98
N LEU A 147 21.93 -8.31 8.02
CA LEU A 147 23.38 -8.56 8.12
C LEU A 147 23.98 -7.77 9.30
N PHE A 148 23.54 -6.52 9.50
CA PHE A 148 23.99 -5.67 10.58
C PHE A 148 23.42 -6.10 11.95
N PHE A 149 22.10 -6.19 12.08
CA PHE A 149 21.44 -6.42 13.37
C PHE A 149 21.55 -7.88 13.87
N ASN A 150 21.84 -8.84 12.99
CA ASN A 150 22.11 -10.22 13.38
C ASN A 150 23.60 -10.52 13.56
N ASN A 151 24.49 -9.53 13.38
CA ASN A 151 25.92 -9.71 13.63
C ASN A 151 26.17 -9.85 15.15
N VAL A 152 26.84 -10.93 15.57
CA VAL A 152 27.09 -11.24 16.99
C VAL A 152 27.88 -10.14 17.71
N VAL A 153 28.82 -9.49 17.03
CA VAL A 153 29.61 -8.38 17.59
C VAL A 153 28.72 -7.17 17.84
N ILE A 154 27.83 -6.86 16.90
CA ILE A 154 26.87 -5.76 17.04
C ILE A 154 25.84 -6.05 18.12
N GLN A 155 25.28 -7.25 18.19
CA GLN A 155 24.38 -7.63 19.28
C GLN A 155 25.06 -7.53 20.66
N GLY A 156 26.36 -7.87 20.75
CA GLY A 156 27.13 -7.72 21.96
C GLY A 156 27.41 -6.26 22.36
N ARG A 157 27.55 -5.35 21.38
CA ARG A 157 27.87 -3.94 21.62
C ARG A 157 26.63 -3.03 21.76
N MET A 158 25.51 -3.41 21.16
CA MET A 158 24.31 -2.58 21.04
C MET A 158 23.82 -2.04 22.39
N GLY A 159 23.69 -2.92 23.40
CA GLY A 159 23.14 -2.54 24.69
C GLY A 159 23.97 -1.49 25.44
N GLU A 160 25.30 -1.52 25.31
CA GLU A 160 26.18 -0.53 25.92
C GLU A 160 26.09 0.83 25.23
N VAL A 161 25.99 0.83 23.89
CA VAL A 161 25.82 2.05 23.10
C VAL A 161 24.46 2.70 23.33
N GLU A 162 23.38 1.90 23.38
CA GLU A 162 22.04 2.40 23.71
C GLU A 162 21.99 3.06 25.09
N ALA A 163 22.60 2.44 26.10
CA ALA A 163 22.68 3.01 27.45
C ALA A 163 23.44 4.34 27.46
N ALA A 164 24.60 4.41 26.81
CA ALA A 164 25.41 5.64 26.74
C ALA A 164 24.68 6.80 26.03
N VAL A 165 23.86 6.51 25.02
CA VAL A 165 23.02 7.52 24.35
C VAL A 165 21.91 8.01 25.28
N LEU A 166 21.21 7.09 25.96
CA LEU A 166 20.12 7.44 26.88
C LEU A 166 20.60 8.25 28.10
N ASP A 167 21.81 7.95 28.58
CA ASP A 167 22.44 8.67 29.70
C ASP A 167 23.11 9.99 29.26
N GLY A 168 23.14 10.28 27.95
CA GLY A 168 23.71 11.50 27.38
C GLY A 168 25.24 11.54 27.35
N GLU A 169 25.90 10.39 27.56
CA GLU A 169 27.36 10.24 27.50
C GLU A 169 27.87 10.15 26.05
N MET A 170 26.98 9.79 25.12
CA MET A 170 27.27 9.65 23.68
C MET A 170 26.15 10.28 22.86
N SER A 171 26.48 11.00 21.79
CA SER A 171 25.47 11.50 20.85
C SER A 171 24.98 10.40 19.89
N GLU A 172 23.80 10.59 19.29
CA GLU A 172 23.23 9.65 18.33
C GLU A 172 24.16 9.45 17.12
N SER A 173 24.82 10.51 16.66
CA SER A 173 25.79 10.44 15.56
C SER A 173 27.04 9.64 15.93
N GLN A 174 27.53 9.76 17.17
CA GLN A 174 28.69 9.01 17.65
C GLN A 174 28.35 7.52 17.79
N ALA A 175 27.17 7.20 18.31
CA ALA A 175 26.67 5.83 18.40
C ALA A 175 26.60 5.14 17.03
N VAL A 176 26.07 5.83 16.02
CA VAL A 176 26.00 5.31 14.64
C VAL A 176 27.39 5.08 14.07
N GLU A 177 28.31 6.05 14.20
CA GLU A 177 29.68 5.92 13.67
C GLU A 177 30.44 4.78 14.36
N GLU A 178 30.28 4.62 15.68
CA GLU A 178 30.90 3.53 16.43
C GLU A 178 30.37 2.16 15.99
N LEU A 179 29.05 1.97 15.95
CA LEU A 179 28.46 0.68 15.59
C LEU A 179 28.77 0.29 14.14
N ILE A 180 28.74 1.24 13.20
CA ILE A 180 29.17 1.01 11.81
C ILE A 180 30.65 0.65 11.77
N GLY A 181 31.51 1.38 12.48
CA GLY A 181 32.95 1.11 12.51
C GLY A 181 33.31 -0.25 13.13
N VAL A 182 32.55 -0.71 14.12
CA VAL A 182 32.68 -2.06 14.70
C VAL A 182 32.20 -3.11 13.72
N PHE A 183 31.08 -2.87 13.02
CA PHE A 183 30.54 -3.77 12.01
C PHE A 183 31.52 -3.97 10.86
N ASP A 184 32.08 -2.90 10.30
CA ASP A 184 33.04 -2.95 9.18
C ASP A 184 34.28 -3.78 9.53
N LYS A 185 34.78 -3.67 10.76
CA LYS A 185 35.91 -4.48 11.24
C LYS A 185 35.56 -5.95 11.41
N SER A 186 34.30 -6.27 11.70
CA SER A 186 33.84 -7.66 11.86
C SER A 186 33.68 -8.40 10.53
N LEU A 187 33.63 -7.67 9.41
CA LEU A 187 33.55 -8.23 8.06
C LEU A 187 34.92 -8.54 7.44
N GLN A 188 36.02 -8.15 8.09
CA GLN A 188 37.41 -8.39 7.67
C GLN A 188 37.97 -9.66 8.30
#